data_AF-A0A7U4QKZ5-F1
#
_entry.id   AF-A0A7U4QKZ5-F1
#
_cell.length_a   1.000
_cell.length_b   1.000
_cell.length_c   1.000
_cell.angle_alpha   90.00
_cell.angle_beta   90.00
_cell.angle_gamma   90.00
#
_symmetry.space_group_name_H-M   'P 1'
#
loop_
_entity.id
_entity.type
_entity.pdbx_description
1 polymer ?
#
loop_
_entity_poly.entity_id
_entity_poly.type
_entity_poly.pdbx_seq_one_letter_code
_entity_poly.pdbx_strand_id
1 'polypeptide(L)'
;MAEVGRLTDYVKGEVRNFEVISIEGGKELKEYLNELGIREGVKVSFQGSLTHEHRGPLGLELEGKKLVLAQGIADKVIMDVNGVEKHLLEMEAGENGILKRIAAGKEARDILEKLGLKEGTKIKVTGHVAEESFNIKVDDKELELCTGEASKILVEKDGQSLQLSYLALGDRGKIAGLIGGIHLEERLKEAGIGIGKEIELISRKATSGLAKHAGCIFYLTVDNQLAVSIGRGIAEKVMVSPINQGGSK
;
A
#
# COMPACT_ATOMS: atom_id res chain seq x y z
N MET A 1 24.01 -20.19 9.58
CA MET A 1 22.62 -19.85 9.95
C MET A 1 22.01 -19.13 8.76
N ALA A 2 20.79 -19.46 8.36
CA ALA A 2 20.10 -18.66 7.35
C ALA A 2 19.87 -17.26 7.95
N GLU A 3 20.17 -16.21 7.18
CA GLU A 3 20.06 -14.83 7.64
C GLU A 3 18.58 -14.48 7.85
N VAL A 4 18.20 -14.07 9.05
CA VAL A 4 16.85 -13.58 9.33
C VAL A 4 16.78 -12.12 8.91
N GLY A 5 15.81 -11.78 8.07
CA GLY A 5 15.60 -10.42 7.57
C GLY A 5 14.13 -10.08 7.42
N ARG A 6 13.80 -8.83 7.08
CA ARG A 6 12.42 -8.48 6.74
C ARG A 6 12.07 -9.08 5.39
N LEU A 7 10.81 -9.43 5.20
CA LEU A 7 10.34 -9.92 3.90
C LEU A 7 10.66 -8.92 2.76
N THR A 8 10.61 -7.62 3.04
CA THR A 8 10.96 -6.56 2.08
C THR A 8 12.42 -6.57 1.62
N ASP A 9 13.33 -7.14 2.41
CA ASP A 9 14.77 -7.15 2.09
C ASP A 9 15.06 -8.11 0.92
N TYR A 10 14.17 -9.06 0.67
CA TYR A 10 14.32 -10.11 -0.34
C TYR A 10 13.60 -9.82 -1.66
N VAL A 11 13.00 -8.63 -1.84
CA VAL A 11 12.23 -8.25 -3.05
C VAL A 11 13.01 -8.53 -4.35
N LYS A 12 14.29 -8.16 -4.36
CA LYS A 12 15.18 -8.27 -5.53
C LYS A 12 16.03 -9.53 -5.53
N GLY A 13 15.87 -10.41 -4.54
CA GLY A 13 16.66 -11.63 -4.40
C GLY A 13 16.15 -12.79 -5.26
N GLU A 14 17.01 -13.79 -5.45
CA GLU A 14 16.64 -15.07 -6.09
C GLU A 14 15.82 -15.97 -5.17
N VAL A 15 15.96 -15.80 -3.85
CA VAL A 15 15.21 -16.55 -2.84
C VAL A 15 13.73 -16.18 -2.92
N ARG A 16 12.88 -17.20 -3.04
CA ARG A 16 11.41 -17.04 -3.12
C ARG A 16 10.66 -17.70 -1.98
N ASN A 17 11.27 -18.58 -1.20
CA ASN A 17 10.60 -19.38 -0.19
C ASN A 17 11.19 -19.06 1.17
N PHE A 18 10.31 -18.87 2.15
CA PHE A 18 10.68 -18.36 3.45
C PHE A 18 9.85 -19.01 4.55
N GLU A 19 10.44 -19.12 5.74
CA GLU A 19 9.73 -19.42 6.97
C GLU A 19 9.52 -18.12 7.75
N VAL A 20 8.31 -17.87 8.22
CA VAL A 20 8.00 -16.72 9.08
C VAL A 20 8.57 -16.96 10.46
N ILE A 21 9.52 -16.12 10.88
CA ILE A 21 10.22 -16.24 12.16
C ILE A 21 9.50 -15.45 13.26
N SER A 22 9.07 -14.23 12.94
CA SER A 22 8.31 -13.38 13.86
C SER A 22 7.50 -12.33 13.11
N ILE A 23 6.47 -11.80 13.78
CA ILE A 23 5.69 -10.67 13.29
C ILE A 23 5.80 -9.51 14.28
N GLU A 24 6.33 -8.40 13.80
CA GLU A 24 6.41 -7.13 14.53
C GLU A 24 5.08 -6.36 14.44
N GLY A 25 4.76 -5.56 15.45
CA GLY A 25 3.54 -4.74 15.49
C GLY A 25 2.51 -5.17 16.53
N GLY A 26 1.41 -4.41 16.59
CA GLY A 26 0.35 -4.56 17.58
C GLY A 26 -0.55 -5.78 17.35
N LYS A 27 -1.45 -6.03 18.31
CA LYS A 27 -2.37 -7.19 18.33
C LYS A 27 -3.25 -7.26 17.06
N GLU A 28 -3.84 -6.14 16.64
CA GLU A 28 -4.72 -6.04 15.48
C GLU A 28 -4.03 -6.54 14.19
N LEU A 29 -2.80 -6.09 13.93
CA LEU A 29 -2.04 -6.54 12.77
C LEU A 29 -1.74 -8.04 12.80
N LYS A 30 -1.43 -8.59 13.98
CA LYS A 30 -1.17 -10.02 14.14
C LYS A 30 -2.43 -10.85 13.90
N GLU A 31 -3.58 -10.37 14.34
CA GLU A 31 -4.89 -11.01 14.07
C GLU A 31 -5.20 -10.97 12.58
N TYR A 32 -5.06 -9.82 11.92
CA TYR A 32 -5.21 -9.68 10.47
C TYR A 32 -4.30 -10.65 9.70
N LEU A 33 -3.00 -10.68 10.02
CA LEU A 33 -2.05 -11.59 9.37
C LEU A 33 -2.39 -13.06 9.63
N ASN A 34 -2.87 -13.40 10.83
CA ASN A 34 -3.31 -14.76 11.15
C ASN A 34 -4.56 -15.17 10.35
N GLU A 35 -5.50 -14.27 10.10
CA GLU A 35 -6.62 -14.51 9.18
C GLU A 35 -6.16 -14.73 7.73
N LEU A 36 -5.07 -14.08 7.33
CA LEU A 36 -4.37 -14.34 6.07
C LEU A 36 -3.53 -15.64 6.10
N GLY A 37 -3.49 -16.36 7.23
CA GLY A 37 -2.68 -17.56 7.44
C GLY A 37 -1.18 -17.28 7.70
N ILE A 38 -0.75 -16.02 7.68
CA ILE A 38 0.63 -15.63 7.94
C ILE A 38 0.84 -15.56 9.46
N ARG A 39 1.57 -16.53 10.01
CA ARG A 39 1.93 -16.63 11.44
C ARG A 39 3.30 -17.27 11.61
N GLU A 40 3.87 -17.17 12.79
CA GLU A 40 5.19 -17.75 13.10
C GLU A 40 5.23 -19.26 12.80
N GLY A 41 6.33 -19.72 12.18
CA GLY A 41 6.55 -21.09 11.73
C GLY A 41 5.89 -21.47 10.40
N VAL A 42 5.06 -20.60 9.82
CA VAL A 42 4.40 -20.87 8.53
C VAL A 42 5.32 -20.53 7.35
N LYS A 43 5.19 -21.29 6.26
CA LYS A 43 5.96 -21.05 5.03
C LYS A 43 5.23 -20.07 4.14
N VAL A 44 5.97 -19.07 3.66
CA VAL A 44 5.48 -18.09 2.69
C VAL A 44 6.39 -18.06 1.46
N SER A 45 5.79 -17.92 0.28
CA SER A 45 6.54 -17.86 -0.97
C SER A 45 6.13 -16.68 -1.84
N PHE A 46 7.09 -15.93 -2.39
CA PHE A 46 6.79 -14.86 -3.35
C PHE A 46 6.18 -15.42 -4.62
N GLN A 47 5.10 -14.78 -5.06
CA GLN A 47 4.41 -15.09 -6.31
C GLN A 47 4.53 -13.94 -7.30
N GLY A 48 4.61 -14.29 -8.58
CA GLY A 48 4.58 -13.31 -9.67
C GLY A 48 3.22 -12.66 -9.86
N SER A 49 2.12 -13.28 -9.48
CA SER A 49 0.81 -12.64 -9.52
C SER A 49 -0.19 -13.51 -8.78
N LEU A 50 -1.27 -12.91 -8.29
CA LEU A 50 -2.44 -13.65 -7.84
C LEU A 50 -3.40 -13.88 -9.02
N THR A 51 -3.97 -15.08 -9.11
CA THR A 51 -5.07 -15.42 -10.04
C THR A 51 -6.46 -15.10 -9.47
N HIS A 52 -6.55 -14.65 -8.21
CA HIS A 52 -7.83 -14.31 -7.57
C HIS A 52 -7.93 -12.84 -7.18
N GLU A 53 -9.15 -12.31 -7.33
CA GLU A 53 -9.56 -10.95 -7.01
C GLU A 53 -9.36 -10.64 -5.53
N HIS A 54 -9.14 -9.36 -5.25
CA HIS A 54 -9.00 -8.75 -3.93
C HIS A 54 -7.63 -8.95 -3.31
N ARG A 55 -6.75 -7.95 -3.47
CA ARG A 55 -5.95 -7.33 -2.40
C ARG A 55 -4.90 -6.41 -3.05
N GLY A 56 -5.20 -5.13 -2.96
CA GLY A 56 -4.52 -3.98 -3.55
C GLY A 56 -4.60 -2.79 -2.58
N PRO A 57 -4.17 -1.57 -2.95
CA PRO A 57 -4.72 -0.38 -2.30
C PRO A 57 -6.26 -0.38 -2.42
N LEU A 58 -6.95 0.25 -1.49
CA LEU A 58 -8.41 0.24 -1.42
C LEU A 58 -8.98 1.46 -2.15
N GLY A 59 -9.86 1.22 -3.12
CA GLY A 59 -10.61 2.28 -3.81
C GLY A 59 -11.84 2.67 -3.01
N LEU A 60 -12.11 3.98 -2.98
CA LEU A 60 -13.19 4.58 -2.20
C LEU A 60 -13.94 5.60 -3.04
N GLU A 61 -15.21 5.79 -2.71
CA GLU A 61 -16.04 6.87 -3.21
C GLU A 61 -16.63 7.66 -2.03
N LEU A 62 -16.47 8.98 -2.06
CA LEU A 62 -17.08 9.91 -1.11
C LEU A 62 -17.45 11.20 -1.84
N GLU A 63 -18.67 11.69 -1.63
CA GLU A 63 -19.14 12.96 -2.23
C GLU A 63 -18.90 13.08 -3.76
N GLY A 64 -19.03 11.97 -4.50
CA GLY A 64 -18.77 11.91 -5.94
C GLY A 64 -17.29 11.95 -6.34
N LYS A 65 -16.37 11.98 -5.38
CA LYS A 65 -14.92 11.88 -5.57
C LYS A 65 -14.46 10.44 -5.37
N LYS A 66 -13.43 10.04 -6.12
CA LYS A 66 -12.76 8.75 -5.96
C LYS A 66 -11.42 8.97 -5.26
N LEU A 67 -11.11 8.11 -4.29
CA LEU A 67 -9.82 8.07 -3.61
C LEU A 67 -9.25 6.65 -3.63
N VAL A 68 -7.94 6.55 -3.48
CA VAL A 68 -7.23 5.29 -3.24
C VAL A 68 -6.45 5.40 -1.94
N LEU A 69 -6.63 4.45 -1.02
CA LEU A 69 -5.81 4.37 0.19
C LEU A 69 -4.93 3.12 0.16
N ALA A 70 -3.63 3.31 0.35
CA ALA A 70 -2.73 2.19 0.63
C ALA A 70 -3.18 1.45 1.90
N GLN A 71 -2.98 0.13 1.95
CA GLN A 71 -3.49 -0.73 3.02
C GLN A 71 -3.13 -0.21 4.43
N GLY A 72 -1.87 0.18 4.67
CA GLY A 72 -1.45 0.70 5.98
C GLY A 72 -2.05 2.06 6.37
N ILE A 73 -2.64 2.80 5.42
CA ILE A 73 -3.45 3.99 5.71
C ILE A 73 -4.91 3.58 5.92
N ALA A 74 -5.47 2.70 5.08
CA ALA A 74 -6.82 2.17 5.26
C ALA A 74 -7.02 1.49 6.63
N ASP A 75 -5.99 0.77 7.10
CA ASP A 75 -5.94 0.18 8.43
C ASP A 75 -5.97 1.21 9.58
N LYS A 76 -5.65 2.48 9.32
CA LYS A 76 -5.73 3.55 10.33
C LYS A 76 -7.05 4.30 10.28
N VAL A 77 -7.94 3.97 9.34
CA VAL A 77 -9.23 4.64 9.16
C VAL A 77 -10.29 3.76 9.81
N ILE A 78 -10.92 4.26 10.87
CA ILE A 78 -11.95 3.53 11.61
C ILE A 78 -13.33 4.03 11.18
N MET A 79 -14.17 3.08 10.78
CA MET A 79 -15.49 3.27 10.22
C MET A 79 -16.55 2.72 11.19
N ASP A 80 -17.69 3.38 11.25
CA ASP A 80 -18.93 2.83 11.82
C ASP A 80 -19.75 2.22 10.69
N VAL A 81 -19.93 0.90 10.76
CA VAL A 81 -20.74 0.11 9.86
C VAL A 81 -21.88 -0.48 10.66
N ASN A 82 -23.05 0.14 10.60
CA ASN A 82 -24.27 -0.29 11.29
C ASN A 82 -24.10 -0.45 12.82
N GLY A 83 -23.37 0.46 13.47
CA GLY A 83 -23.12 0.47 14.92
C GLY A 83 -21.91 -0.36 15.35
N VAL A 84 -21.16 -0.95 14.41
CA VAL A 84 -19.95 -1.72 14.67
C VAL A 84 -18.74 -0.96 14.14
N GLU A 85 -17.73 -0.76 14.99
CA GLU A 85 -16.44 -0.21 14.55
C GLU A 85 -15.66 -1.26 13.76
N LYS A 86 -15.22 -0.88 12.56
CA LYS A 86 -14.35 -1.67 11.70
C LYS A 86 -13.24 -0.82 11.12
N HIS A 87 -12.11 -1.43 10.81
CA HIS A 87 -11.08 -0.77 10.03
C HIS A 87 -11.55 -0.73 8.56
N LEU A 88 -11.26 0.35 7.85
CA LEU A 88 -11.65 0.48 6.45
C LEU A 88 -11.05 -0.63 5.59
N LEU A 89 -9.88 -1.16 5.97
CA LEU A 89 -9.22 -2.28 5.30
C LEU A 89 -10.04 -3.60 5.38
N GLU A 90 -10.91 -3.75 6.39
CA GLU A 90 -11.76 -4.93 6.61
C GLU A 90 -13.10 -4.84 5.86
N MET A 91 -13.39 -3.70 5.22
CA MET A 91 -14.65 -3.48 4.52
C MET A 91 -14.60 -4.04 3.11
N GLU A 92 -15.73 -4.62 2.69
CA GLU A 92 -15.87 -5.28 1.38
C GLU A 92 -16.35 -4.32 0.28
N ALA A 93 -16.16 -4.72 -0.98
CA ALA A 93 -16.65 -3.95 -2.13
C ALA A 93 -18.18 -3.75 -2.06
N GLY A 94 -18.61 -2.49 -2.17
CA GLY A 94 -20.02 -2.11 -2.07
C GLY A 94 -20.47 -1.76 -0.65
N GLU A 95 -19.69 -2.08 0.39
CA GLU A 95 -19.99 -1.67 1.76
C GLU A 95 -19.92 -0.14 1.93
N ASN A 96 -20.72 0.36 2.86
CA ASN A 96 -20.80 1.77 3.21
C ASN A 96 -20.57 1.92 4.71
N GLY A 97 -19.90 2.99 5.11
CA GLY A 97 -19.67 3.31 6.51
C GLY A 97 -19.56 4.81 6.73
N ILE A 98 -19.63 5.22 7.99
CA ILE A 98 -19.38 6.59 8.42
C ILE A 98 -18.00 6.67 9.05
N LEU A 99 -17.16 7.59 8.61
CA LEU A 99 -15.84 7.78 9.18
C LEU A 99 -15.95 8.21 10.65
N LYS A 100 -15.39 7.44 11.58
CA LYS A 100 -15.40 7.75 13.02
C LYS A 100 -14.15 8.46 13.48
N ARG A 101 -12.97 7.97 13.05
CA ARG A 101 -11.67 8.56 13.42
C ARG A 101 -10.57 8.07 12.48
N ILE A 102 -9.46 8.81 12.47
CA ILE A 102 -8.23 8.44 11.77
C ILE A 102 -7.10 8.29 12.81
N ALA A 103 -6.68 7.04 13.07
CA ALA A 103 -5.59 6.65 13.96
C ALA A 103 -4.20 6.82 13.31
N ALA A 104 -3.99 7.96 12.65
CA ALA A 104 -2.71 8.35 12.06
C ALA A 104 -2.12 9.58 12.75
N GLY A 105 -0.83 9.85 12.50
CA GLY A 105 -0.18 11.08 12.95
C GLY A 105 -0.85 12.32 12.38
N LYS A 106 -0.67 13.46 13.05
CA LYS A 106 -1.34 14.73 12.70
C LYS A 106 -1.21 15.09 11.23
N GLU A 107 0.00 15.04 10.67
CA GLU A 107 0.25 15.39 9.28
C GLU A 107 -0.53 14.50 8.28
N ALA A 108 -0.51 13.19 8.50
CA ALA A 108 -1.28 12.26 7.67
C ALA A 108 -2.79 12.53 7.77
N ARG A 109 -3.30 12.84 8.97
CA ARG A 109 -4.70 13.21 9.17
C ARG A 109 -5.06 14.50 8.43
N ASP A 110 -4.25 15.55 8.58
CA ASP A 110 -4.47 16.84 7.91
C ASP A 110 -4.54 16.68 6.37
N ILE A 111 -3.71 15.81 5.79
CA ILE A 111 -3.72 15.54 4.34
C ILE A 111 -4.97 14.71 3.94
N LEU A 112 -5.34 13.70 4.72
CA LEU A 112 -6.56 12.92 4.46
C LEU A 112 -7.82 13.78 4.54
N GLU A 113 -7.88 14.74 5.48
CA GLU A 113 -8.97 15.70 5.58
C GLU A 113 -9.07 16.63 4.36
N LYS A 114 -7.92 17.04 3.78
CA LYS A 114 -7.89 17.80 2.51
C LYS A 114 -8.46 17.00 1.33
N LEU A 115 -8.35 15.67 1.38
CA LEU A 115 -8.96 14.77 0.41
C LEU A 115 -10.45 14.50 0.68
N GLY A 116 -11.01 15.02 1.79
CA GLY A 116 -12.41 14.87 2.17
C GLY A 116 -12.70 13.79 3.22
N LEU A 117 -11.67 13.10 3.71
CA LEU A 117 -11.81 12.08 4.77
C LEU A 117 -11.85 12.77 6.14
N LYS A 118 -13.06 13.18 6.55
CA LYS A 118 -13.34 13.85 7.82
C LYS A 118 -14.30 13.00 8.65
N GLU A 119 -14.24 13.13 9.98
CA GLU A 119 -15.21 12.45 10.84
C GLU A 119 -16.64 12.83 10.44
N GLY A 120 -17.52 11.83 10.37
CA GLY A 120 -18.88 11.96 9.86
C GLY A 120 -19.03 11.79 8.34
N THR A 121 -17.94 11.75 7.56
CA THR A 121 -18.03 11.52 6.10
C THR A 121 -18.55 10.10 5.81
N LYS A 122 -19.55 10.00 4.94
CA LYS A 122 -20.02 8.72 4.40
C LYS A 122 -19.07 8.27 3.29
N ILE A 123 -18.56 7.05 3.40
CA ILE A 123 -17.62 6.44 2.47
C ILE A 123 -18.22 5.15 1.95
N LYS A 124 -18.11 4.94 0.63
CA LYS A 124 -18.40 3.67 -0.03
C LYS A 124 -17.10 3.03 -0.48
N VAL A 125 -16.91 1.76 -0.16
CA VAL A 125 -15.77 0.99 -0.66
C VAL A 125 -16.08 0.51 -2.07
N THR A 126 -15.20 0.82 -3.04
CA THR A 126 -15.34 0.33 -4.42
C THR A 126 -14.62 -1.00 -4.63
N GLY A 127 -13.88 -1.47 -3.62
CA GLY A 127 -13.03 -2.65 -3.67
C GLY A 127 -11.57 -2.30 -3.88
N HIS A 128 -10.72 -3.32 -3.93
CA HIS A 128 -9.30 -3.15 -4.20
C HIS A 128 -9.04 -2.68 -5.64
N VAL A 129 -8.09 -1.77 -5.81
CA VAL A 129 -7.65 -1.31 -7.13
C VAL A 129 -6.51 -2.17 -7.65
N ALA A 130 -6.41 -2.29 -8.98
CA ALA A 130 -5.31 -2.97 -9.63
C ALA A 130 -3.97 -2.26 -9.38
N GLU A 131 -2.89 -3.03 -9.39
CA GLU A 131 -1.56 -2.49 -9.29
C GLU A 131 -1.12 -1.90 -10.64
N GLU A 132 -0.61 -0.68 -10.59
CA GLU A 132 -0.09 0.07 -11.72
C GLU A 132 1.27 0.66 -11.36
N SER A 133 2.08 0.83 -12.38
CA SER A 133 3.34 1.57 -12.33
C SER A 133 3.10 2.99 -12.83
N PHE A 134 3.51 3.95 -12.02
CA PHE A 134 3.48 5.39 -12.28
C PHE A 134 4.92 5.87 -12.39
N ASN A 135 5.38 6.15 -13.60
CA ASN A 135 6.64 6.86 -13.78
C ASN A 135 6.36 8.35 -13.73
N ILE A 136 7.05 9.03 -12.84
CA ILE A 136 6.95 10.47 -12.64
C ILE A 136 8.28 11.14 -12.94
N LYS A 137 8.21 12.39 -13.38
CA LYS A 137 9.36 13.25 -13.59
C LYS A 137 9.29 14.48 -12.70
N VAL A 138 10.39 14.78 -12.03
CA VAL A 138 10.59 16.01 -11.24
C VAL A 138 11.98 16.54 -11.60
N ASP A 139 12.03 17.78 -12.08
CA ASP A 139 13.24 18.33 -12.72
C ASP A 139 13.75 17.36 -13.82
N ASP A 140 15.01 16.91 -13.75
CA ASP A 140 15.60 15.94 -14.68
C ASP A 140 15.63 14.50 -14.15
N LYS A 141 14.93 14.22 -13.04
CA LYS A 141 14.91 12.91 -12.40
C LYS A 141 13.59 12.20 -12.63
N GLU A 142 13.67 10.89 -12.83
CA GLU A 142 12.51 10.01 -12.95
C GLU A 142 12.45 9.04 -11.77
N LEU A 143 11.24 8.73 -11.32
CA LEU A 143 10.99 7.74 -10.29
C LEU A 143 9.79 6.89 -10.66
N GLU A 144 9.94 5.58 -10.55
CA GLU A 144 8.82 4.63 -10.64
C GLU A 144 8.17 4.47 -9.26
N LEU A 145 6.84 4.62 -9.24
CA LEU A 145 5.99 4.44 -8.06
C LEU A 145 4.94 3.36 -8.33
N CYS A 146 4.62 2.60 -7.29
CA CYS A 146 3.52 1.64 -7.28
C CYS A 146 2.21 2.34 -6.84
N THR A 147 1.03 1.73 -7.07
CA THR A 147 -0.28 2.37 -6.84
C THR A 147 -0.42 2.88 -5.41
N GLY A 148 0.03 2.09 -4.42
CA GLY A 148 -0.02 2.48 -3.01
C GLY A 148 0.96 3.60 -2.63
N GLU A 149 2.01 3.86 -3.41
CA GLU A 149 2.89 5.02 -3.22
C GLU A 149 2.33 6.25 -3.90
N ALA A 150 1.87 6.11 -5.15
CA ALA A 150 1.23 7.19 -5.88
C ALA A 150 -0.01 7.74 -5.14
N SER A 151 -0.78 6.87 -4.49
CA SER A 151 -1.96 7.30 -3.71
C SER A 151 -1.60 8.14 -2.46
N LYS A 152 -0.34 8.12 -2.01
CA LYS A 152 0.13 8.88 -0.84
C LYS A 152 0.63 10.27 -1.20
N ILE A 153 0.84 10.57 -2.47
CA ILE A 153 1.34 11.86 -2.93
C ILE A 153 0.14 12.74 -3.30
N LEU A 154 -0.01 13.87 -2.61
CA LEU A 154 -1.02 14.87 -2.91
C LEU A 154 -0.43 15.91 -3.86
N VAL A 155 -1.11 16.14 -4.98
CA VAL A 155 -0.75 17.08 -6.03
C VAL A 155 -1.83 18.15 -6.12
N GLU A 156 -1.43 19.40 -6.22
CA GLU A 156 -2.30 20.53 -6.51
C GLU A 156 -2.19 20.88 -8.00
N LYS A 157 -3.33 20.86 -8.69
CA LYS A 157 -3.48 21.25 -10.10
C LYS A 157 -4.77 22.04 -10.24
N ASP A 158 -4.72 23.17 -10.95
CA ASP A 158 -5.87 24.04 -11.21
C ASP A 158 -6.66 24.44 -9.94
N GLY A 159 -5.94 24.67 -8.84
CA GLY A 159 -6.51 25.01 -7.53
C GLY A 159 -7.23 23.86 -6.83
N GLN A 160 -7.14 22.63 -7.35
CA GLN A 160 -7.70 21.43 -6.76
C GLN A 160 -6.60 20.49 -6.27
N SER A 161 -6.83 19.88 -5.11
CA SER A 161 -5.96 18.84 -4.57
C SER A 161 -6.46 17.45 -4.98
N LEU A 162 -5.59 16.64 -5.55
CA LEU A 162 -5.85 15.25 -5.94
C LEU A 162 -4.65 14.34 -5.63
N GLN A 163 -4.89 13.04 -5.52
CA GLN A 163 -3.79 12.08 -5.40
C GLN A 163 -3.09 11.92 -6.76
N LEU A 164 -1.77 11.73 -6.75
CA LEU A 164 -0.99 11.49 -7.97
C LEU A 164 -1.54 10.31 -8.80
N SER A 165 -2.14 9.30 -8.16
CA SER A 165 -2.80 8.17 -8.85
C SER A 165 -3.97 8.57 -9.77
N TYR A 166 -4.49 9.79 -9.61
CA TYR A 166 -5.54 10.39 -10.45
C TYR A 166 -5.03 11.53 -11.35
N LEU A 167 -3.75 11.86 -11.32
CA LEU A 167 -3.17 12.80 -12.28
C LEU A 167 -3.22 12.19 -13.69
N ALA A 168 -3.64 12.95 -14.70
CA ALA A 168 -3.71 12.41 -16.06
C ALA A 168 -2.31 12.28 -16.68
N LEU A 169 -2.17 11.40 -17.67
CA LEU A 169 -0.91 11.24 -18.37
C LEU A 169 -0.51 12.55 -19.08
N GLY A 170 0.74 12.99 -18.89
CA GLY A 170 1.26 14.24 -19.41
C GLY A 170 0.89 15.48 -18.59
N ASP A 171 0.03 15.33 -17.58
CA ASP A 171 -0.30 16.44 -16.70
C ASP A 171 0.82 16.73 -15.69
N ARG A 172 0.83 17.99 -15.27
CA ARG A 172 1.69 18.50 -14.21
C ARG A 172 0.89 18.99 -13.02
N GLY A 173 1.52 19.01 -11.86
CA GLY A 173 1.01 19.72 -10.71
C GLY A 173 2.08 19.90 -9.64
N LYS A 174 1.75 20.64 -8.59
CA LYS A 174 2.67 20.93 -7.49
C LYS A 174 2.43 19.95 -6.34
N ILE A 175 3.49 19.34 -5.81
CA ILE A 175 3.35 18.45 -4.65
C ILE A 175 2.94 19.29 -3.43
N ALA A 176 1.77 18.99 -2.88
CA ALA A 176 1.16 19.75 -1.78
C ALA A 176 1.12 18.98 -0.45
N GLY A 177 1.35 17.67 -0.48
CA GLY A 177 1.37 16.84 0.72
C GLY A 177 1.85 15.42 0.43
N LEU A 178 2.28 14.73 1.50
CA LEU A 178 2.72 13.35 1.44
C LEU A 178 2.20 12.56 2.65
N ILE A 179 1.49 11.47 2.39
CA ILE A 179 0.99 10.53 3.41
C ILE A 179 1.97 9.35 3.49
N GLY A 180 3.23 9.65 3.80
CA GLY A 180 4.34 8.71 3.76
C GLY A 180 4.68 8.13 5.14
N GLY A 181 5.40 7.01 5.13
CA GLY A 181 6.31 6.70 6.23
C GLY A 181 7.73 7.08 5.81
N ILE A 182 8.65 7.07 6.78
CA ILE A 182 10.07 7.46 6.62
C ILE A 182 10.69 6.95 5.31
N HIS A 183 10.40 5.72 4.92
CA HIS A 183 11.03 5.16 3.72
C HIS A 183 10.49 5.67 2.37
N LEU A 184 9.20 6.04 2.27
CA LEU A 184 8.72 6.68 1.05
C LEU A 184 9.31 8.09 0.98
N GLU A 185 9.37 8.79 2.11
CA GLU A 185 9.99 10.11 2.23
C GLU A 185 11.48 10.08 1.84
N GLU A 186 12.25 9.11 2.33
CA GLU A 186 13.66 8.91 1.97
C GLU A 186 13.83 8.66 0.47
N ARG A 187 13.06 7.73 -0.12
CA ARG A 187 13.10 7.45 -1.57
C ARG A 187 12.78 8.69 -2.40
N LEU A 188 11.75 9.44 -2.02
CA LEU A 188 11.38 10.67 -2.71
C LEU A 188 12.50 11.72 -2.57
N LYS A 189 13.05 11.89 -1.37
CA LYS A 189 14.13 12.83 -1.09
C LYS A 189 15.40 12.51 -1.88
N GLU A 190 15.81 11.24 -1.97
CA GLU A 190 16.94 10.79 -2.80
C GLU A 190 16.71 11.12 -4.29
N ALA A 191 15.47 10.95 -4.75
CA ALA A 191 15.04 11.35 -6.08
C ALA A 191 14.86 12.87 -6.24
N GLY A 192 15.15 13.70 -5.23
CA GLY A 192 14.98 15.15 -5.29
C GLY A 192 13.52 15.62 -5.29
N ILE A 193 12.60 14.73 -4.93
CA ILE A 193 11.16 14.94 -4.92
C ILE A 193 10.75 15.38 -3.53
N GLY A 194 9.98 16.46 -3.43
CA GLY A 194 9.53 17.00 -2.16
C GLY A 194 8.39 17.99 -2.31
N ILE A 195 7.82 18.39 -1.17
CA ILE A 195 6.73 19.38 -1.13
C ILE A 195 7.17 20.66 -1.87
N GLY A 196 6.27 21.17 -2.70
CA GLY A 196 6.46 22.39 -3.47
C GLY A 196 7.09 22.21 -4.85
N LYS A 197 7.64 21.03 -5.17
CA LYS A 197 8.16 20.70 -6.49
C LYS A 197 7.03 20.44 -7.50
N GLU A 198 7.29 20.77 -8.76
CA GLU A 198 6.42 20.39 -9.87
C GLU A 198 6.73 18.95 -10.28
N ILE A 199 5.68 18.16 -10.46
CA ILE A 199 5.73 16.75 -10.86
C ILE A 199 4.93 16.56 -12.14
N GLU A 200 5.47 15.78 -13.07
CA GLU A 200 4.81 15.36 -14.31
C GLU A 200 4.58 13.85 -14.28
N LEU A 201 3.38 13.39 -14.65
CA LEU A 201 3.14 11.97 -14.89
C LEU A 201 3.55 11.61 -16.32
N ILE A 202 4.68 10.93 -16.49
CA ILE A 202 5.24 10.60 -17.80
C ILE A 202 4.75 9.26 -18.36
N SER A 203 4.38 8.31 -17.51
CA SER A 203 3.76 7.07 -17.95
C SER A 203 2.94 6.38 -16.86
N ARG A 204 1.86 5.71 -17.24
CA ARG A 204 1.04 4.84 -16.40
C ARG A 204 0.84 3.51 -17.10
N LYS A 205 1.13 2.40 -16.41
CA LYS A 205 1.00 1.05 -16.98
C LYS A 205 0.41 0.10 -15.95
N ALA A 206 -0.57 -0.70 -16.35
CA ALA A 206 -1.01 -1.84 -15.56
C ALA A 206 0.17 -2.79 -15.35
N THR A 207 0.32 -3.30 -14.13
CA THR A 207 1.38 -4.23 -13.79
C THR A 207 0.80 -5.51 -13.21
N SER A 208 1.29 -6.63 -13.73
CA SER A 208 1.24 -7.93 -13.07
C SER A 208 2.68 -8.40 -12.93
N GLY A 209 3.02 -9.06 -11.83
CA GLY A 209 4.42 -9.41 -11.59
C GLY A 209 4.79 -9.38 -10.10
N LEU A 210 5.98 -9.92 -9.84
CA LEU A 210 6.66 -9.74 -8.57
C LEU A 210 6.79 -8.26 -8.25
N ALA A 211 6.75 -7.91 -6.96
CA ALA A 211 7.06 -6.56 -6.50
C ALA A 211 8.41 -6.10 -7.07
N LYS A 212 8.44 -4.97 -7.78
CA LYS A 212 9.68 -4.42 -8.38
C LYS A 212 10.58 -3.75 -7.35
N HIS A 213 9.98 -3.21 -6.29
CA HIS A 213 10.66 -2.56 -5.18
C HIS A 213 9.80 -2.67 -3.91
N ALA A 214 10.40 -2.39 -2.75
CA ALA A 214 9.74 -2.54 -1.45
C ALA A 214 8.43 -1.75 -1.34
N GLY A 215 8.27 -0.64 -2.08
CA GLY A 215 7.03 0.15 -2.14
C GLY A 215 5.79 -0.51 -2.74
N CYS A 216 5.95 -1.63 -3.45
CA CYS A 216 4.86 -2.33 -4.12
C CYS A 216 4.14 -3.33 -3.20
N ILE A 217 3.08 -3.92 -3.71
CA ILE A 217 2.38 -5.01 -3.05
C ILE A 217 3.15 -6.32 -3.24
N PHE A 218 3.20 -7.09 -2.17
CA PHE A 218 3.80 -8.42 -2.14
C PHE A 218 2.69 -9.45 -2.29
N TYR A 219 2.79 -10.27 -3.33
CA TYR A 219 1.95 -11.44 -3.51
C TYR A 219 2.65 -12.65 -2.92
N LEU A 220 1.95 -13.36 -2.04
CA LEU A 220 2.48 -14.49 -1.30
C LEU A 220 1.57 -15.70 -1.46
N THR A 221 2.16 -16.89 -1.48
CA THR A 221 1.46 -18.12 -1.13
C THR A 221 1.83 -18.50 0.29
N VAL A 222 0.83 -18.84 1.09
CA VAL A 222 0.97 -19.33 2.46
C VAL A 222 0.73 -20.85 2.45
N ASP A 223 1.68 -21.60 2.99
CA ASP A 223 1.71 -23.08 3.01
C ASP A 223 1.39 -23.72 1.65
N ASN A 224 1.87 -23.10 0.56
CA ASN A 224 1.64 -23.51 -0.83
C ASN A 224 0.16 -23.61 -1.26
N GLN A 225 -0.77 -23.01 -0.52
CA GLN A 225 -2.22 -23.12 -0.79
C GLN A 225 -2.91 -21.76 -0.86
N LEU A 226 -2.75 -20.92 0.16
CA LEU A 226 -3.52 -19.68 0.26
C LEU A 226 -2.76 -18.52 -0.37
N ALA A 227 -3.38 -17.89 -1.35
CA ALA A 227 -2.79 -16.78 -2.07
C ALA A 227 -3.21 -15.45 -1.42
N VAL A 228 -2.25 -14.66 -0.92
CA VAL A 228 -2.50 -13.43 -0.17
C VAL A 228 -1.69 -12.27 -0.72
N SER A 229 -2.11 -11.04 -0.45
CA SER A 229 -1.29 -9.87 -0.74
C SER A 229 -1.19 -8.96 0.47
N ILE A 230 0.00 -8.41 0.66
CA ILE A 230 0.31 -7.46 1.72
C ILE A 230 1.12 -6.31 1.13
N GLY A 231 0.77 -5.08 1.49
CA GLY A 231 1.54 -3.90 1.12
C GLY A 231 2.83 -3.85 1.92
N ARG A 232 3.78 -3.03 1.45
CA ARG A 232 5.05 -2.74 2.13
C ARG A 232 4.93 -2.64 3.65
N GLY A 233 3.99 -1.82 4.12
CA GLY A 233 3.86 -1.47 5.55
C GLY A 233 3.55 -2.66 6.47
N ILE A 234 3.03 -3.73 5.88
CA ILE A 234 2.76 -4.99 6.55
C ILE A 234 3.95 -5.92 6.32
N ALA A 235 4.45 -6.02 5.08
CA ALA A 235 5.60 -6.85 4.73
C ALA A 235 6.89 -6.51 5.51
N GLU A 236 7.11 -5.23 5.82
CA GLU A 236 8.28 -4.77 6.60
C GLU A 236 8.26 -5.22 8.06
N LYS A 237 7.13 -5.74 8.53
CA LYS A 237 6.92 -6.27 9.89
C LYS A 237 6.94 -7.79 9.94
N VAL A 238 7.06 -8.46 8.80
CA VAL A 238 7.15 -9.93 8.73
C VAL A 238 8.63 -10.30 8.63
N MET A 239 9.16 -10.86 9.72
CA MET A 239 10.53 -11.35 9.78
C MET A 239 10.60 -12.77 9.25
N VAL A 240 11.55 -13.04 8.36
CA VAL A 240 11.63 -14.30 7.64
C VAL A 240 13.05 -14.85 7.56
N SER A 241 13.15 -16.16 7.44
CA SER A 241 14.38 -16.88 7.11
C SER A 241 14.24 -17.55 5.75
N PRO A 242 15.22 -17.40 4.83
CA PRO A 242 15.29 -18.16 3.60
C PRO A 242 15.19 -19.67 3.84
N ILE A 243 14.31 -20.34 3.10
CA ILE A 243 14.29 -21.81 3.01
C ILE A 243 15.08 -22.17 1.76
N ASN A 244 16.25 -22.79 1.94
CA ASN A 244 16.95 -23.39 0.81
C ASN A 244 16.04 -24.46 0.20
N GLN A 245 15.74 -24.35 -1.10
CA GLN A 245 15.25 -25.52 -1.83
C GLN A 245 16.38 -26.55 -1.75
N GLY A 246 16.22 -27.53 -0.87
CA GLY A 246 17.09 -28.70 -0.86
C GLY A 246 17.10 -29.23 -2.28
N GLY A 247 18.26 -29.14 -2.94
CA GLY A 247 18.47 -29.84 -4.19
C GLY A 247 18.07 -31.29 -3.95
N SER A 248 17.10 -31.75 -4.74
CA SER A 248 16.96 -33.18 -4.96
C SER A 248 18.31 -33.64 -5.52
N LYS A 249 19.12 -34.26 -4.66
CA LYS A 249 20.14 -35.20 -5.08
C LYS A 249 19.52 -36.57 -5.12
#